data_AF-A0A7H9DZY8-F1
#
_entry.id   AF-A0A7H9DZY8-F1
#
_cell.length_a   1.000
_cell.length_b   1.000
_cell.length_c   1.000
_cell.angle_alpha   90.00
_cell.angle_beta   90.00
_cell.angle_gamma   90.00
#
_symmetry.space_group_name_H-M   'P 1'
#
loop_
_entity.id
_entity.type
_entity.pdbx_description
1 polymer ?
#
loop_
_entity_poly.entity_id
_entity_poly.type
_entity_poly.pdbx_seq_one_letter_code
_entity_poly.pdbx_strand_id
1 'polypeptide(L)'
;MDRGDADSVIESTLSRLDVTKTYAESFKHDVAKAFQSGAISEKQYQRMNGYIENFLGKISVYEDVFERIRGARLLASSPMCYTSEKGS
;
A
#
# COMPACT_ATOMS: atom_id res chain seq x y z
N MET A 1 3.44 17.35 -18.72
CA MET A 1 2.91 16.13 -18.08
C MET A 1 1.65 16.54 -17.34
N ASP A 2 0.54 15.89 -17.66
CA ASP A 2 -0.79 16.26 -17.17
C ASP A 2 -0.95 15.87 -15.70
N ARG A 3 -1.41 16.79 -14.84
CA ARG A 3 -1.53 16.50 -13.39
C ARG A 3 -2.55 15.40 -13.12
N GLY A 4 -3.63 15.34 -13.93
CA GLY A 4 -4.68 14.33 -13.80
C GLY A 4 -4.21 12.91 -14.07
N ASP A 5 -3.18 12.73 -14.90
CA ASP A 5 -2.59 11.42 -15.17
C ASP A 5 -1.85 10.89 -13.92
N ALA A 6 -1.02 11.73 -13.30
CA ALA A 6 -0.26 11.36 -12.10
C ALA A 6 -1.15 11.06 -10.89
N ASP A 7 -2.22 11.83 -10.67
CA ASP A 7 -3.16 11.57 -9.57
C ASP A 7 -3.90 10.25 -9.78
N SER A 8 -4.30 9.94 -11.03
CA SER A 8 -4.93 8.65 -11.34
C SER A 8 -3.97 7.47 -11.14
N VAL A 9 -2.68 7.64 -11.46
CA VAL A 9 -1.65 6.62 -11.25
C VAL A 9 -1.44 6.36 -9.75
N ILE A 10 -1.43 7.42 -8.93
CA ILE A 10 -1.29 7.28 -7.46
C ILE A 10 -2.49 6.52 -6.89
N GLU A 11 -3.72 6.96 -7.19
CA GLU A 11 -4.93 6.33 -6.65
C GLU A 11 -5.08 4.88 -7.12
N SER A 12 -4.83 4.62 -8.41
CA SER A 12 -4.89 3.25 -8.93
C SER A 12 -3.79 2.36 -8.35
N THR A 13 -2.61 2.91 -8.06
CA THR A 13 -1.54 2.16 -7.40
C THR A 13 -1.89 1.82 -5.95
N LEU A 14 -2.37 2.80 -5.17
CA LEU A 14 -2.82 2.57 -3.79
C LEU A 14 -3.94 1.54 -3.72
N SER A 15 -4.93 1.62 -4.61
CA SER A 15 -6.00 0.63 -4.72
C SER A 15 -5.47 -0.78 -5.03
N ARG A 16 -4.50 -0.90 -5.94
CA ARG A 16 -3.88 -2.20 -6.27
C ARG A 16 -3.08 -2.76 -5.10
N LEU A 17 -2.37 -1.92 -4.35
CA LEU A 17 -1.61 -2.34 -3.18
C LEU A 17 -2.54 -2.89 -2.09
N ASP A 18 -3.66 -2.22 -1.82
CA ASP A 18 -4.68 -2.67 -0.87
C ASP A 18 -5.29 -4.03 -1.24
N VAL A 19 -5.69 -4.21 -2.51
CA VAL A 19 -6.19 -5.49 -3.01
C VAL A 19 -5.12 -6.59 -2.90
N THR A 20 -3.87 -6.27 -3.25
CA THR A 20 -2.76 -7.22 -3.18
C THR A 20 -2.46 -7.63 -1.74
N LYS A 21 -2.55 -6.71 -0.79
CA LYS A 21 -2.40 -6.95 0.64
C LYS A 21 -3.47 -7.89 1.16
N THR A 22 -4.73 -7.58 0.86
CA THR A 22 -5.89 -8.42 1.20
C THR A 22 -5.73 -9.85 0.67
N TYR A 23 -5.26 -9.99 -0.58
CA TYR A 23 -4.97 -11.29 -1.16
C TYR A 23 -3.83 -12.02 -0.42
N ALA A 24 -2.73 -11.34 -0.10
CA ALA A 24 -1.61 -11.92 0.62
C ALA A 24 -1.98 -12.38 2.04
N GLU A 25 -2.82 -11.62 2.74
CA GLU A 25 -3.36 -12.00 4.05
C GLU A 25 -4.28 -13.23 3.97
N SER A 26 -5.13 -13.29 2.94
CA SER A 26 -5.98 -14.45 2.67
C SER A 26 -5.12 -15.69 2.36
N PHE A 27 -4.08 -15.53 1.55
CA PHE A 27 -3.14 -16.59 1.21
C PHE A 27 -2.36 -17.08 2.44
N LYS A 28 -1.97 -16.19 3.37
CA LYS A 28 -1.37 -16.58 4.66
C LYS A 28 -2.27 -17.54 5.44
N HIS A 29 -3.57 -17.25 5.47
CA HIS A 29 -4.55 -18.09 6.16
C HIS A 29 -4.72 -19.45 5.47
N ASP A 30 -4.71 -19.52 4.14
CA ASP A 30 -4.75 -20.79 3.41
C ASP A 30 -3.50 -21.64 3.65
N VAL A 31 -2.32 -21.01 3.73
CA VAL A 31 -1.07 -21.69 4.10
C VAL A 31 -1.14 -22.24 5.53
N ALA A 32 -1.71 -21.48 6.47
CA ALA A 32 -1.92 -21.95 7.83
C ALA A 32 -2.89 -23.15 7.89
N LYS A 33 -3.99 -23.12 7.13
CA LYS A 33 -4.93 -24.24 7.02
C LYS A 33 -4.28 -25.48 6.42
N ALA A 34 -3.48 -25.33 5.36
CA ALA A 34 -2.74 -26.44 4.76
C ALA A 34 -1.75 -27.08 5.74
N PHE A 35 -1.13 -26.27 6.60
CA PHE A 35 -0.27 -26.79 7.66
C PHE A 35 -1.08 -27.53 8.73
N GLN A 36 -2.19 -26.94 9.21
CA GLN A 36 -3.08 -27.57 10.20
C GLN A 36 -3.69 -28.88 9.71
N SER A 37 -3.94 -29.01 8.41
CA SER A 37 -4.45 -30.25 7.80
C SER A 37 -3.36 -31.29 7.53
N GLY A 38 -2.08 -31.00 7.82
CA GLY A 38 -0.95 -31.87 7.53
C GLY A 38 -0.59 -31.98 6.04
N ALA A 39 -1.13 -31.12 5.18
CA ALA A 39 -0.83 -31.13 3.74
C ALA A 39 0.59 -30.60 3.44
N ILE A 40 1.14 -29.78 4.33
CA ILE A 40 2.54 -29.31 4.27
C ILE A 40 3.24 -29.52 5.61
N SER A 41 4.55 -29.74 5.55
CA SER A 41 5.41 -29.85 6.73
C SER A 41 5.65 -28.50 7.42
N GLU A 42 6.04 -28.53 8.69
CA GLU A 42 6.48 -27.35 9.45
C GLU A 42 7.54 -26.52 8.70
N LYS A 43 8.54 -27.18 8.09
CA LYS A 43 9.59 -26.51 7.33
C LYS A 43 9.05 -25.79 6.09
N GLN A 44 8.06 -26.37 5.41
CA GLN A 44 7.38 -25.72 4.29
C GLN A 44 6.53 -24.54 4.78
N TYR A 45 5.78 -24.73 5.86
CA TYR A 45 4.98 -23.68 6.48
C TYR A 45 5.83 -22.47 6.88
N GLN A 46 6.90 -22.66 7.64
CA GLN A 46 7.82 -21.58 8.07
C GLN A 46 8.38 -20.82 6.88
N ARG A 47 8.81 -21.53 5.83
CA ARG A 47 9.35 -20.93 4.61
C ARG A 47 8.30 -20.11 3.86
N MET A 48 7.11 -20.67 3.67
CA MET A 48 6.01 -20.00 2.96
C MET A 48 5.52 -18.78 3.74
N ASN A 49 5.27 -18.92 5.05
CA ASN A 49 4.85 -17.81 5.91
C ASN A 49 5.90 -16.69 5.92
N GLY A 50 7.19 -17.02 5.99
CA GLY A 50 8.27 -16.03 5.91
C GLY A 50 8.29 -15.26 4.59
N TYR A 51 8.03 -15.91 3.45
CA TYR A 51 7.90 -15.21 2.17
C TYR A 51 6.69 -14.27 2.14
N ILE A 52 5.56 -14.70 2.71
CA ILE A 52 4.34 -13.89 2.76
C ILE A 52 4.54 -12.66 3.65
N GLU A 53 5.14 -12.83 4.82
CA GLU A 53 5.44 -11.72 5.74
C GLU A 53 6.40 -10.71 5.13
N ASN A 54 7.45 -11.18 4.43
CA ASN A 54 8.35 -10.30 3.70
C ASN A 54 7.64 -9.56 2.55
N PHE A 55 6.71 -10.22 1.86
CA PHE A 55 5.93 -9.60 0.79
C PHE A 55 4.98 -8.52 1.33
N LEU A 56 4.26 -8.80 2.42
CA LEU A 56 3.43 -7.82 3.12
C LEU A 56 4.25 -6.62 3.58
N GLY A 57 5.45 -6.84 4.12
CA GLY A 57 6.37 -5.76 4.50
C GLY A 57 6.73 -4.84 3.32
N LYS A 58 6.96 -5.41 2.12
CA LYS A 58 7.22 -4.61 0.91
C LYS A 58 6.01 -3.81 0.46
N ILE A 59 4.81 -4.39 0.53
CA ILE A 59 3.56 -3.67 0.22
C ILE A 59 3.42 -2.45 1.12
N SER A 60 3.59 -2.61 2.44
CA SER A 60 3.52 -1.49 3.39
C SER A 60 4.51 -0.37 3.07
N VAL A 61 5.72 -0.70 2.62
CA VAL A 61 6.71 0.31 2.19
C VAL A 61 6.23 1.07 0.95
N TYR A 62 5.64 0.38 -0.03
CA TYR A 62 5.08 1.04 -1.21
C TYR A 62 3.86 1.90 -0.85
N GLU A 63 2.97 1.42 0.01
CA GLU A 63 1.81 2.18 0.52
C GLU A 63 2.29 3.51 1.15
N ASP A 64 3.24 3.47 2.08
CA ASP A 64 3.79 4.68 2.73
C ASP A 64 4.40 5.67 1.73
N VAL A 65 5.14 5.19 0.72
CA VAL A 65 5.70 6.05 -0.33
C VAL A 65 4.61 6.73 -1.15
N PHE A 66 3.62 5.99 -1.63
CA PHE A 66 2.55 6.55 -2.46
C PHE A 66 1.62 7.47 -1.65
N GLU A 67 1.35 7.16 -0.39
CA GLU A 67 0.58 8.02 0.51
C GLU A 67 1.28 9.37 0.76
N ARG A 68 2.60 9.37 0.95
CA ARG A 68 3.38 10.62 1.09
C ARG A 68 3.34 11.46 -0.17
N ILE A 69 3.47 10.82 -1.34
CA ILE A 69 3.36 11.52 -2.63
C ILE A 69 1.96 12.13 -2.78
N ARG A 70 0.91 11.37 -2.46
CA ARG A 70 -0.48 11.86 -2.47
C ARG A 70 -0.65 13.07 -1.55
N GLY A 71 -0.22 12.97 -0.30
CA GLY A 71 -0.31 14.04 0.69
C GLY A 71 0.42 15.32 0.25
N ALA A 72 1.65 15.19 -0.25
CA ALA A 72 2.42 16.33 -0.75
C ALA A 72 1.72 17.05 -1.92
N ARG A 73 1.07 16.28 -2.81
CA ARG A 73 0.33 16.83 -3.95
C ARG A 73 -0.97 17.51 -3.54
N LEU A 74 -1.69 16.97 -2.57
CA LEU A 74 -2.88 17.62 -1.99
C LEU A 74 -2.52 18.97 -1.37
N LEU A 75 -1.42 19.04 -0.61
CA LEU A 75 -0.92 20.29 -0.03
C LEU A 75 -0.51 21.32 -1.09
N ALA A 76 0.15 20.90 -2.17
CA ALA A 76 0.52 21.77 -3.29
C ALA A 76 -0.68 22.25 -4.15
N SER A 77 -1.84 21.61 -3.99
CA SER A 77 -3.08 21.93 -4.71
C SER A 77 -4.02 22.81 -3.90
N SER A 78 -3.81 22.94 -2.58
CA SER A 78 -4.53 23.90 -1.75
C SER A 78 -4.08 25.31 -2.07
N PRO A 79 -4.99 26.24 -2.43
CA PRO A 79 -4.65 27.64 -2.56
C PRO A 79 -4.24 28.13 -1.17
N MET A 80 -2.96 28.45 -1.00
CA MET A 80 -2.50 29.27 0.11
C MET A 80 -3.43 30.49 0.18
N CYS A 81 -4.16 30.62 1.29
CA CYS A 81 -4.88 31.84 1.61
C CYS A 81 -3.87 32.99 1.61
N TYR A 82 -3.79 33.71 0.48
CA TYR A 82 -3.12 34.99 0.45
C TYR A 82 -3.93 35.94 1.32
N THR A 83 -3.47 36.18 2.54
CA THR A 83 -3.87 37.37 3.28
C THR A 83 -3.38 38.57 2.48
N SER A 84 -4.28 39.13 1.68
CA SER A 84 -4.13 40.48 1.16
C SER A 84 -4.24 41.44 2.33
N GLU A 85 -3.12 41.75 2.98
CA GLU A 85 -3.01 43.03 3.68
C GLU A 85 -2.69 44.09 2.62
N LYS A 86 -3.73 44.56 1.94
CA LYS A 86 -3.72 45.90 1.36
C LYS A 86 -4.06 46.88 2.49
N GLY A 87 -3.05 47.66 2.85
CA GLY A 87 -3.08 49.05 3.27
C GLY A 87 -4.28 49.58 4.06
N SER A 88 -3.97 50.17 5.21
CA SER A 88 -4.30 51.58 5.43
C SER A 88 -3.31 52.23 6.37
#